data_AF-A0A3D3L728-F1
#
_entry.id   AF-A0A3D3L728-F1
#
_cell.length_a   1.000
_cell.length_b   1.000
_cell.length_c   1.000
_cell.angle_alpha   90.00
_cell.angle_beta   90.00
_cell.angle_gamma   90.00
#
_symmetry.space_group_name_H-M   'P 1'
#
loop_
_entity.id
_entity.type
_entity.pdbx_description
1 polymer ?
#
loop_
_entity_poly.entity_id
_entity_poly.type
_entity_poly.pdbx_seq_one_letter_code
_entity_poly.pdbx_strand_id
1 'polypeptide(L)'
;GGGCRTSNNHFTRDVLRADGTRAYIGYGVDSLTVGLAAICRVKFAGESRAAVADMYPTAEDARITCAIVDAAAKVRDLNFKYLQEGKGAPVTARFGQDGITLIDPCRAAEGPDMVFQRIYKGAI
;
A
#
# COMPACT_ATOMS: atom_id res chain seq x y z
N GLY A 1 -22.92 -7.39 -5.89
CA GLY A 1 -22.56 -6.86 -4.56
C GLY A 1 -21.27 -6.08 -4.67
N GLY A 2 -21.28 -4.82 -4.24
CA GLY A 2 -20.09 -3.96 -4.18
C GLY A 2 -19.18 -4.33 -3.02
N GLY A 3 -18.70 -5.58 -3.00
CA GLY A 3 -17.82 -6.10 -1.97
C GLY A 3 -16.48 -5.35 -1.93
N CYS A 4 -15.90 -5.28 -0.73
CA CYS A 4 -14.59 -4.70 -0.47
C CYS A 4 -13.52 -5.36 -1.35
N ARG A 5 -12.90 -4.60 -2.25
CA ARG A 5 -11.78 -5.07 -3.09
C ARG A 5 -10.47 -4.69 -2.41
N THR A 6 -10.12 -5.38 -1.33
CA THR A 6 -8.82 -5.22 -0.68
C THR A 6 -7.84 -6.27 -1.19
N SER A 7 -6.66 -5.83 -1.64
CA SER A 7 -5.51 -6.70 -1.85
C SER A 7 -4.68 -6.69 -0.57
N ASN A 8 -4.53 -7.85 0.08
CA ASN A 8 -3.86 -7.98 1.37
C ASN A 8 -2.42 -8.47 1.19
N ASN A 9 -1.44 -7.65 1.57
CA ASN A 9 -0.01 -7.93 1.49
C ASN A 9 0.65 -8.07 2.87
N HIS A 10 -0.11 -8.27 3.96
CA HIS A 10 0.45 -8.23 5.31
C HIS A 10 1.31 -9.47 5.64
N PHE A 11 2.63 -9.25 5.74
CA PHE A 11 3.58 -10.14 6.40
C PHE A 11 3.65 -9.76 7.89
N THR A 12 3.64 -10.77 8.76
CA THR A 12 3.76 -10.63 10.22
C THR A 12 4.95 -9.74 10.61
N ARG A 13 4.76 -8.79 11.53
CA ARG A 13 5.84 -7.94 12.07
C ARG A 13 5.60 -7.59 13.53
N ASP A 14 6.69 -7.33 14.26
CA ASP A 14 6.62 -6.62 15.53
C ASP A 14 6.17 -5.16 15.34
N VAL A 15 5.16 -4.74 16.10
CA VAL A 15 4.64 -3.37 16.15
C VAL A 15 4.84 -2.81 17.54
N LEU A 16 5.35 -1.57 17.63
CA LEU A 16 5.53 -0.87 18.89
C LEU A 16 4.19 -0.32 19.38
N ARG A 17 3.82 -0.62 20.63
CA ARG A 17 2.63 -0.08 21.29
C ARG A 17 2.94 1.25 22.00
N ALA A 18 1.89 2.01 22.34
CA ALA A 18 2.03 3.29 23.04
C ALA A 18 2.71 3.19 24.42
N ASP A 19 2.68 2.01 25.04
CA ASP A 19 3.36 1.70 26.30
C ASP A 19 4.83 1.28 26.13
N GLY A 20 5.35 1.30 24.90
CA GLY A 20 6.72 0.90 24.57
C GLY A 20 6.93 -0.61 24.42
N THR A 21 5.91 -1.43 24.62
CA THR A 21 5.99 -2.89 24.38
C THR A 21 5.91 -3.22 22.88
N ARG A 22 6.42 -4.40 22.50
CA ARG A 22 6.30 -4.91 21.12
C ARG A 22 5.22 -5.99 21.03
N ALA A 23 4.44 -5.94 19.96
CA ALA A 23 3.39 -6.88 19.63
C ALA A 23 3.74 -7.62 18.34
N TYR A 24 3.79 -8.95 18.35
CA TYR A 24 3.89 -9.71 17.10
C TYR A 24 2.52 -9.73 16.42
N ILE A 25 2.33 -8.88 15.40
CA ILE A 25 1.04 -8.73 14.71
C ILE A 25 1.12 -9.49 13.38
N GLY A 26 0.38 -10.59 13.30
CA GLY A 26 -0.06 -11.23 12.04
C GLY A 26 -1.54 -10.96 11.82
N TYR A 27 -2.22 -11.73 10.96
CA TYR A 27 -3.68 -11.75 10.90
C TYR A 27 -4.24 -12.30 12.23
N GLY A 28 -4.20 -11.46 13.25
CA GLY A 28 -4.49 -11.78 14.63
C GLY A 28 -5.87 -11.27 14.97
N VAL A 29 -6.55 -12.01 15.83
CA VAL A 29 -7.84 -11.64 16.45
C VAL A 29 -7.86 -10.16 16.85
N ASP A 30 -6.73 -9.62 17.30
CA ASP A 30 -6.56 -8.22 17.69
C ASP A 30 -6.94 -7.23 16.58
N SER A 31 -6.44 -7.40 15.35
CA SER A 31 -6.72 -6.52 14.21
C SER A 31 -8.20 -6.52 13.82
N LEU A 32 -8.86 -7.69 13.92
CA LEU A 32 -10.29 -7.83 13.69
C LEU A 32 -11.11 -7.20 14.81
N THR A 33 -10.70 -7.42 16.07
CA THR A 33 -11.35 -6.85 17.25
C THR A 33 -11.26 -5.33 17.24
N VAL A 34 -10.08 -4.75 17.02
CA VAL A 34 -9.92 -3.28 16.99
C VAL A 34 -10.66 -2.66 15.82
N GLY A 35 -10.63 -3.29 14.64
CA GLY A 35 -11.37 -2.80 13.47
C GLY A 35 -12.88 -2.85 13.67
N LEU A 36 -13.41 -3.94 14.20
CA LEU A 36 -14.84 -4.07 14.49
C LEU A 36 -15.28 -3.11 15.60
N ALA A 37 -14.47 -2.93 16.65
CA ALA A 37 -14.74 -1.98 17.72
C ALA A 37 -14.80 -0.54 17.19
N ALA A 38 -13.84 -0.13 16.34
CA ALA A 38 -13.84 1.19 15.71
C ALA A 38 -15.09 1.40 14.83
N ILE A 39 -15.48 0.39 14.03
CA ILE A 39 -16.72 0.43 13.23
C ILE A 39 -17.94 0.61 14.13
N CYS A 40 -18.03 -0.13 15.22
CA CYS A 40 -19.17 -0.03 16.14
C CYS A 40 -19.25 1.34 16.82
N ARG A 41 -18.12 1.90 17.28
CA ARG A 41 -18.08 3.23 17.93
C ARG A 41 -18.52 4.33 16.97
N VAL A 42 -18.05 4.32 15.73
CA VAL A 42 -18.46 5.31 14.72
C VAL A 42 -19.92 5.11 14.32
N LYS A 43 -20.34 3.87 14.03
CA LYS A 43 -21.67 3.59 13.45
C LYS A 43 -22.81 3.63 14.47
N PHE A 44 -22.59 3.13 15.68
CA PHE A 44 -23.64 2.93 16.68
C PHE A 44 -23.52 3.86 17.89
N ALA A 45 -22.32 4.33 18.22
CA ALA A 45 -22.12 5.28 19.32
C ALA A 45 -21.97 6.75 18.84
N GLY A 46 -21.96 6.99 17.51
CA GLY A 46 -21.89 8.33 16.93
C GLY A 46 -20.53 9.01 17.08
N GLU A 47 -19.48 8.25 17.38
CA GLU A 47 -18.13 8.82 17.50
C GLU A 47 -17.56 9.27 16.15
N SER A 48 -16.68 10.28 16.20
CA SER A 48 -15.98 10.73 15.01
C SER A 48 -14.84 9.76 14.63
N ARG A 49 -14.45 9.75 13.36
CA ARG A 49 -13.27 9.00 12.90
C ARG A 49 -11.99 9.39 13.63
N ALA A 50 -11.86 10.65 14.02
CA ALA A 50 -10.69 11.15 14.76
C ALA A 50 -10.60 10.56 16.17
N ALA A 51 -11.74 10.23 16.80
CA ALA A 51 -11.79 9.69 18.15
C ALA A 51 -11.36 8.21 18.24
N VAL A 52 -11.21 7.52 17.11
CA VAL A 52 -10.79 6.12 17.03
C VAL A 52 -9.48 5.92 16.27
N ALA A 53 -8.80 7.02 15.91
CA ALA A 53 -7.60 7.00 15.07
C ALA A 53 -6.36 6.42 15.79
N ASP A 54 -6.35 6.42 17.12
CA ASP A 54 -5.31 5.81 17.95
C ASP A 54 -5.48 4.29 18.12
N MET A 55 -6.69 3.80 17.92
CA MET A 55 -7.08 2.40 18.14
C MET A 55 -6.94 1.54 16.88
N TYR A 56 -7.07 2.13 15.69
CA TYR A 56 -7.04 1.42 14.42
C TYR A 56 -6.31 2.23 13.34
N PRO A 57 -5.48 1.59 12.47
CA PRO A 57 -4.81 2.30 11.39
C PRO A 57 -5.78 3.11 10.52
N THR A 58 -5.47 4.38 10.35
CA THR A 58 -6.28 5.31 9.56
C THR A 58 -6.15 5.04 8.07
N ALA A 59 -7.02 5.67 7.27
CA ALA A 59 -6.88 5.65 5.82
C ALA A 59 -5.54 6.26 5.39
N GLU A 60 -5.04 7.26 6.13
CA GLU A 60 -3.75 7.91 5.96
C GLU A 60 -2.60 6.92 6.16
N ASP A 61 -2.62 6.14 7.25
CA ASP A 61 -1.59 5.12 7.56
C ASP A 61 -1.48 4.05 6.47
N ALA A 62 -2.60 3.72 5.83
CA ALA A 62 -2.64 2.70 4.78
C ALA A 62 -2.15 3.19 3.40
N ARG A 63 -2.04 4.51 3.17
CA ARG A 63 -1.76 5.08 1.83
C ARG A 63 -0.45 4.56 1.24
N ILE A 64 0.62 4.53 2.04
CA ILE A 64 1.93 4.04 1.59
C ILE A 64 1.87 2.56 1.18
N THR A 65 1.23 1.73 1.98
CA THR A 65 1.10 0.29 1.72
C THR A 65 0.32 0.06 0.42
N CYS A 66 -0.80 0.75 0.25
CA CYS A 66 -1.59 0.69 -0.98
C CYS A 66 -0.80 1.16 -2.21
N ALA A 67 -0.03 2.25 -2.09
CA ALA A 67 0.78 2.77 -3.18
C ALA A 67 1.90 1.80 -3.60
N ILE A 68 2.53 1.12 -2.65
CA ILE A 68 3.55 0.08 -2.94
C ILE A 68 2.92 -1.11 -3.67
N VAL A 69 1.75 -1.59 -3.22
CA VAL A 69 1.05 -2.71 -3.87
C VAL A 69 0.61 -2.35 -5.28
N ASP A 70 0.06 -1.14 -5.47
CA ASP A 70 -0.31 -0.64 -6.79
C ASP A 70 0.90 -0.54 -7.73
N ALA A 71 2.03 0.00 -7.25
CA ALA A 71 3.26 0.07 -8.02
C ALA A 71 3.78 -1.32 -8.41
N ALA A 72 3.76 -2.28 -7.47
CA ALA A 72 4.16 -3.66 -7.74
C ALA A 72 3.23 -4.34 -8.78
N ALA A 73 1.93 -4.06 -8.73
CA ALA A 73 0.96 -4.55 -9.72
C ALA A 73 1.27 -4.00 -11.12
N LYS A 74 1.56 -2.70 -11.23
CA LYS A 74 1.97 -2.07 -12.51
C LYS A 74 3.27 -2.68 -13.06
N VAL A 75 4.27 -2.89 -12.21
CA VAL A 75 5.53 -3.56 -12.59
C VAL A 75 5.27 -4.97 -13.10
N ARG A 76 4.44 -5.75 -12.40
CA ARG A 76 4.05 -7.10 -12.80
C ARG A 76 3.39 -7.08 -14.19
N ASP A 77 2.41 -6.22 -14.39
CA ASP A 77 1.61 -6.21 -15.63
C ASP A 77 2.46 -5.80 -16.84
N LEU A 78 3.34 -4.81 -16.69
CA LEU A 78 4.26 -4.41 -17.75
C LEU A 78 5.31 -5.48 -18.04
N ASN A 79 5.91 -6.07 -17.01
CA ASN A 79 6.87 -7.16 -17.20
C ASN A 79 6.21 -8.39 -17.83
N PHE A 80 4.97 -8.71 -17.49
CA PHE A 80 4.23 -9.79 -18.13
C PHE A 80 3.96 -9.51 -19.60
N LYS A 81 3.62 -8.26 -19.96
CA LYS A 81 3.48 -7.82 -21.35
C LYS A 81 4.81 -7.95 -22.10
N TYR A 82 5.89 -7.38 -21.58
CA TYR A 82 7.20 -7.38 -22.24
C TYR A 82 7.83 -8.76 -22.35
N LEU A 83 7.58 -9.64 -21.38
CA LEU A 83 7.99 -11.02 -21.45
C LEU A 83 7.32 -11.74 -22.64
N GLN A 84 6.03 -11.51 -22.87
CA GLN A 84 5.31 -12.05 -24.04
C GLN A 84 5.81 -11.47 -25.37
N GLU A 85 6.33 -10.25 -25.36
CA GLU A 85 6.96 -9.61 -26.54
C GLU A 85 8.44 -10.02 -26.74
N GLY A 86 8.99 -10.91 -25.90
CA GLY A 86 10.39 -11.35 -26.00
C GLY A 86 11.42 -10.33 -25.48
N LYS A 87 10.99 -9.30 -24.74
CA LYS A 87 11.84 -8.22 -24.20
C LYS A 87 12.33 -8.49 -22.77
N GLY A 88 11.87 -9.57 -22.13
CA GLY A 88 12.17 -9.90 -20.74
C GLY A 88 11.32 -9.11 -19.74
N ALA A 89 11.82 -8.98 -18.50
CA ALA A 89 11.14 -8.29 -17.40
C ALA A 89 11.98 -7.08 -16.88
N PRO A 90 12.18 -6.03 -17.68
CA PRO A 90 13.09 -4.93 -17.35
C PRO A 90 12.48 -3.83 -16.47
N VAL A 91 11.16 -3.84 -16.26
CA VAL A 91 10.46 -2.77 -15.52
C VAL A 91 10.63 -2.95 -14.03
N THR A 92 10.84 -1.85 -13.32
CA THR A 92 10.90 -1.82 -11.85
C THR A 92 10.24 -0.54 -11.31
N ALA A 93 10.09 -0.43 -9.99
CA ALA A 93 9.65 0.78 -9.32
C ALA A 93 10.62 1.14 -8.19
N ARG A 94 11.01 2.41 -8.14
CA ARG A 94 11.83 2.96 -7.05
C ARG A 94 10.92 3.67 -6.06
N PHE A 95 10.99 3.26 -4.80
CA PHE A 95 10.41 4.00 -3.68
C PHE A 95 11.51 4.84 -2.99
N GLY A 96 11.24 6.13 -2.78
CA GLY A 96 12.17 7.07 -2.14
C GLY A 96 11.48 8.31 -1.56
N GLN A 97 12.28 9.28 -1.11
CA GLN A 97 11.76 10.52 -0.50
C GLN A 97 10.86 11.34 -1.43
N ASP A 98 11.01 11.18 -2.75
CA ASP A 98 10.22 11.87 -3.76
C ASP A 98 8.92 11.12 -4.15
N GLY A 99 8.66 9.96 -3.52
CA GLY A 99 7.52 9.10 -3.77
C GLY A 99 7.91 7.82 -4.51
N ILE A 100 7.03 7.37 -5.41
CA ILE A 100 7.26 6.15 -6.20
C ILE A 100 7.38 6.53 -7.67
N THR A 101 8.49 6.11 -8.28
CA THR A 101 8.78 6.27 -9.69
C THR A 101 8.84 4.91 -10.36
N LEU A 102 7.98 4.71 -11.36
CA LEU A 102 8.05 3.57 -12.27
C LEU A 102 9.21 3.80 -13.26
N ILE A 103 10.02 2.77 -13.45
CA ILE A 103 11.18 2.79 -14.35
C ILE A 103 10.92 1.76 -15.46
N ASP A 104 10.69 2.25 -16.68
CA ASP A 104 10.35 1.44 -17.85
C ASP A 104 11.36 1.66 -18.99
N PRO A 105 12.43 0.84 -19.06
CA PRO A 105 13.43 0.96 -20.11
C PRO A 105 12.88 0.69 -21.53
N CYS A 106 11.76 -0.04 -21.66
CA CYS A 106 11.17 -0.35 -22.97
C CYS A 106 10.59 0.89 -23.66
N ARG A 107 10.46 2.00 -22.94
CA ARG A 107 9.93 3.27 -23.44
C ARG A 107 11.02 4.32 -23.71
N ALA A 108 12.29 3.92 -23.74
CA ALA A 108 13.42 4.83 -23.96
C ALA A 108 13.31 5.63 -25.27
N ALA A 109 12.73 5.04 -26.33
CA ALA A 109 12.52 5.73 -27.61
C ALA A 109 11.47 6.87 -27.52
N GLU A 110 10.62 6.88 -26.50
CA GLU A 110 9.61 7.92 -26.26
C GLU A 110 10.17 9.10 -25.42
N GLY A 111 11.43 9.02 -24.97
CA GLY A 111 12.10 10.05 -24.17
C GLY A 111 12.24 9.71 -22.68
N PRO A 112 13.08 10.46 -21.94
CA PRO A 112 13.43 10.15 -20.56
C PRO A 112 12.24 10.21 -19.59
N ASP A 113 11.29 11.12 -19.82
CA ASP A 113 10.09 11.26 -18.98
C ASP A 113 9.16 10.04 -19.06
N MET A 114 9.26 9.26 -20.14
CA MET A 114 8.50 8.02 -20.32
C MET A 114 9.19 6.81 -19.71
N VAL A 115 10.51 6.87 -19.56
CA VAL A 115 11.28 5.88 -18.79
C VAL A 115 11.06 6.09 -17.30
N PHE A 116 11.07 7.32 -16.81
CA PHE A 116 10.99 7.66 -15.40
C PHE A 116 9.65 8.31 -15.04
N GLN A 117 8.61 7.49 -14.92
CA GLN A 117 7.27 7.99 -14.63
C GLN A 117 6.99 8.04 -13.12
N ARG A 118 6.88 9.24 -12.56
CA ARG A 118 6.46 9.42 -11.16
C ARG A 118 4.96 9.11 -11.02
N ILE A 119 4.62 8.04 -10.30
CA ILE A 119 3.25 7.57 -10.11
C ILE A 119 2.65 7.95 -8.75
N TYR A 120 3.49 8.29 -7.77
CA TYR A 120 3.09 8.86 -6.49
C TYR A 120 4.07 9.97 -6.06
N LYS A 121 3.59 10.99 -5.34
CA LYS A 121 4.39 12.16 -4.90
C LYS A 121 4.58 12.18 -3.39
N GLY A 122 5.77 12.60 -2.95
CA GLY A 122 6.12 12.86 -1.54
C GLY A 122 6.61 11.63 -0.80
N ALA A 123 7.20 11.83 0.38
CA ALA A 123 7.39 10.76 1.34
C ALA A 123 5.99 10.35 1.81
N ILE A 124 5.45 9.29 1.22
CA ILE A 124 4.16 8.72 1.61
C ILE A 124 4.30 8.09 2.99
#